data_AF-A0A6I4HSY2-F1
#
_entry.id   AF-A0A6I4HSY2-F1
#
_cell.length_a   1.000
_cell.length_b   1.000
_cell.length_c   1.000
_cell.angle_alpha   90.00
_cell.angle_beta   90.00
_cell.angle_gamma   90.00
#
_symmetry.space_group_name_H-M   'P 1'
#
loop_
_entity.id
_entity.type
_entity.pdbx_description
1 polymer ?
#
loop_
_entity_poly.entity_id
_entity_poly.type
_entity_poly.pdbx_seq_one_letter_code
_entity_poly.pdbx_strand_id
1 'polypeptide(L)'
;MRRFSCIVGSVFLAMTQAQAELVINGSTISSNATVPVTNSNTYTPNNNFQSCLANLRSQAIAAGVSGSTYDRYTQNLTPDYSVIDKLNYQPEFSTPIWDYLSGLVDEERVALGKQKLAQHRDVLNRASQV
;
A
#
# COMPACT_ATOMS: atom_id res chain seq x y z
N MET A 1 9.73 31.71 -62.16
CA MET A 1 8.77 30.64 -61.80
C MET A 1 9.35 29.29 -62.18
N ARG A 2 9.83 28.49 -61.23
CA ARG A 2 10.12 27.06 -61.42
C ARG A 2 9.66 26.33 -60.17
N ARG A 3 8.72 25.40 -60.35
CA ARG A 3 8.14 24.56 -59.31
C ARG A 3 9.06 23.37 -59.08
N PHE A 4 9.51 23.19 -57.84
CA PHE A 4 10.13 21.93 -57.41
C PHE A 4 9.14 21.24 -56.47
N SER A 5 8.45 20.23 -57.01
CA SER A 5 7.82 19.19 -56.18
C SER A 5 8.91 18.25 -55.71
N CYS A 6 9.12 18.14 -54.39
CA CYS A 6 9.89 17.04 -53.82
C CYS A 6 8.98 16.23 -52.89
N ILE A 7 9.07 14.93 -53.12
CA ILE A 7 8.20 13.87 -52.66
C ILE A 7 8.43 13.59 -51.17
N VAL A 8 7.31 13.33 -50.51
CA VAL A 8 7.08 12.71 -49.20
C VAL A 8 8.18 11.74 -48.77
N GLY A 9 8.81 12.03 -47.63
CA GLY A 9 9.57 11.07 -46.84
C GLY A 9 8.93 10.93 -45.46
N SER A 10 7.83 10.17 -45.37
CA SER A 10 7.27 9.78 -44.08
C SER A 10 8.26 8.84 -43.40
N VAL A 11 9.04 9.36 -42.46
CA VAL A 11 9.78 8.52 -41.52
C VAL A 11 8.72 7.86 -40.63
N PHE A 12 8.38 6.62 -40.94
CA PHE A 12 7.69 5.75 -39.99
C PHE A 12 8.67 5.46 -38.85
N LEU A 13 8.59 6.25 -37.77
CA LEU A 13 9.08 5.79 -36.47
C LEU A 13 8.18 4.62 -36.07
N ALA A 14 8.68 3.40 -36.24
CA ALA A 14 8.10 2.24 -35.56
C ALA A 14 8.33 2.46 -34.05
N MET A 15 7.33 3.02 -33.36
CA MET A 15 7.27 2.97 -31.91
C MET A 15 7.17 1.50 -31.52
N THR A 16 8.29 0.91 -31.14
CA THR A 16 8.31 -0.37 -30.43
C THR A 16 7.60 -0.12 -29.11
N GLN A 17 6.37 -0.66 -28.98
CA GLN A 17 5.65 -0.61 -27.72
C GLN A 17 6.46 -1.41 -26.70
N ALA A 18 7.13 -0.70 -25.78
CA ALA A 18 7.67 -1.30 -24.58
C ALA A 18 6.48 -1.79 -23.75
N GLN A 19 6.26 -3.11 -23.75
CA GLN A 19 5.27 -3.74 -22.88
C GLN A 19 5.83 -3.65 -21.46
N ALA A 20 5.32 -2.71 -20.66
CA ALA A 20 5.57 -2.69 -19.22
C ALA A 20 4.66 -3.74 -18.58
N GLU A 21 5.24 -4.86 -18.16
CA GLU A 21 4.51 -5.92 -17.47
C GLU A 21 4.36 -5.55 -15.99
N LEU A 22 3.11 -5.38 -15.53
CA LEU A 22 2.84 -5.15 -14.11
C LEU A 22 2.85 -6.50 -13.39
N VAL A 23 3.93 -6.77 -12.66
CA VAL A 23 4.08 -7.97 -11.84
C VAL A 23 3.56 -7.68 -10.43
N ILE A 24 2.45 -8.33 -10.05
CA ILE A 24 1.94 -8.32 -8.66
C ILE A 24 2.25 -9.70 -8.07
N ASN A 25 3.01 -9.74 -6.97
CA ASN A 25 3.42 -10.97 -6.27
C ASN A 25 4.05 -12.06 -7.15
N GLY A 26 4.82 -11.68 -8.18
CA GLY A 26 5.52 -12.62 -9.07
C GLY A 26 4.65 -13.25 -10.17
N SER A 27 3.38 -12.86 -10.29
CA SER A 27 2.49 -13.28 -11.37
C SER A 27 2.33 -12.19 -12.41
N THR A 28 2.49 -12.56 -13.68
CA THR A 28 2.29 -11.68 -14.83
C THR A 28 0.81 -11.61 -15.17
N ILE A 29 0.24 -10.39 -15.18
CA ILE A 29 -1.17 -10.18 -15.52
C ILE A 29 -1.26 -9.85 -17.01
N SER A 30 -1.79 -10.78 -17.81
CA SER A 30 -1.95 -10.60 -19.26
C SER A 30 -3.14 -9.67 -19.57
N SER A 31 -2.84 -8.47 -20.05
CA SER A 31 -3.79 -7.39 -20.39
C SER A 31 -4.59 -7.64 -21.67
N ASN A 32 -5.04 -8.87 -21.93
CA ASN A 32 -5.84 -9.22 -23.13
C ASN A 32 -7.25 -9.72 -22.82
N ALA A 33 -7.71 -9.60 -21.57
CA ALA A 33 -9.08 -9.91 -21.22
C ALA A 33 -9.91 -8.62 -21.21
N THR A 34 -10.81 -8.47 -22.19
CA THR A 34 -11.94 -7.52 -22.13
C THR A 34 -12.90 -8.02 -21.05
N VAL A 35 -12.50 -7.87 -19.78
CA VAL A 35 -13.38 -8.14 -18.64
C VAL A 35 -14.26 -6.92 -18.48
N PRO A 36 -15.60 -7.05 -18.47
CA PRO A 36 -16.42 -5.93 -18.05
C PRO A 36 -15.98 -5.57 -16.63
N VAL A 37 -15.50 -4.34 -16.43
CA VAL A 37 -15.25 -3.79 -15.10
C VAL A 37 -16.61 -3.54 -14.46
N THR A 38 -17.25 -4.62 -14.02
CA THR A 38 -18.22 -4.56 -12.95
C THR A 38 -17.44 -4.16 -11.71
N ASN A 39 -17.48 -2.87 -11.39
CA ASN A 39 -17.12 -2.32 -10.08
C ASN A 39 -18.05 -2.94 -9.02
N SER A 40 -17.82 -4.20 -8.70
CA SER A 40 -18.55 -4.98 -7.73
C SER A 40 -17.58 -5.57 -6.72
N ASN A 41 -16.64 -4.75 -6.23
CA ASN A 41 -16.00 -5.03 -4.94
C ASN A 41 -16.96 -4.68 -3.79
N THR A 42 -18.19 -5.18 -3.85
CA THR A 42 -18.97 -5.40 -2.63
C THR A 42 -18.35 -6.62 -1.96
N TYR A 43 -17.29 -6.38 -1.16
CA TYR A 43 -16.84 -7.38 -0.20
C TYR A 43 -18.04 -7.67 0.71
N THR A 44 -18.71 -8.78 0.45
CA THR A 44 -19.74 -9.27 1.34
C THR A 44 -18.97 -9.94 2.47
N PRO A 45 -19.03 -9.43 3.72
CA PRO A 45 -18.33 -10.05 4.82
C PRO A 45 -18.95 -11.41 5.05
N ASN A 46 -18.34 -12.41 4.44
CA ASN A 46 -18.64 -13.79 4.75
C ASN A 46 -18.25 -13.96 6.22
N ASN A 47 -19.09 -14.60 7.03
CA ASN A 47 -18.92 -14.76 8.50
C ASN A 47 -17.70 -15.65 8.88
N ASN A 48 -16.60 -15.54 8.14
CA ASN A 48 -15.39 -16.35 8.20
C ASN A 48 -14.34 -15.79 9.16
N PHE A 49 -14.59 -14.65 9.82
CA PHE A 49 -13.62 -14.10 10.78
C PHE A 49 -13.33 -15.08 11.92
N GLN A 50 -14.36 -15.77 12.43
CA GLN A 50 -14.15 -16.75 13.50
C GLN A 50 -13.48 -18.02 13.02
N SER A 51 -13.74 -18.43 11.77
CA SER A 51 -12.98 -19.49 11.10
C SER A 51 -11.51 -19.12 10.90
N CYS A 52 -11.23 -17.84 10.59
CA CYS A 52 -9.86 -17.32 10.49
C CYS A 52 -9.14 -17.42 11.85
N LEU A 53 -9.78 -16.97 12.93
CA LEU A 53 -9.22 -17.12 14.28
C LEU A 53 -8.99 -18.60 14.64
N ALA A 54 -9.94 -19.48 14.34
CA ALA A 54 -9.79 -20.91 14.57
C ALA A 54 -8.55 -21.49 13.84
N ASN A 55 -8.33 -21.09 12.59
CA ASN A 55 -7.20 -21.54 11.77
C ASN A 55 -5.85 -20.95 12.22
N LEU A 56 -5.84 -19.74 12.78
CA LEU A 56 -4.63 -19.08 13.29
C LEU A 56 -4.16 -19.64 14.64
N ARG A 57 -5.05 -20.27 15.41
CA ARG A 57 -4.75 -20.76 16.76
C ARG A 57 -3.57 -21.73 16.79
N SER A 58 -3.51 -22.69 15.87
CA SER A 58 -2.40 -23.67 15.83
C SER A 58 -1.06 -23.02 15.54
N GLN A 59 -1.04 -22.02 14.65
CA GLN A 59 0.15 -21.25 14.30
C GLN A 59 0.62 -20.39 15.48
N ALA A 60 -0.31 -19.75 16.19
CA ALA A 60 0.02 -18.97 17.39
C ALA A 60 0.64 -19.84 18.48
N ILE A 61 0.10 -21.05 18.69
CA ILE A 61 0.66 -22.01 19.65
C ILE A 61 2.06 -22.46 19.22
N ALA A 62 2.26 -22.78 17.94
CA ALA A 62 3.57 -23.13 17.41
C ALA A 62 4.60 -21.98 17.56
N ALA A 63 4.15 -20.72 17.56
CA ALA A 63 4.96 -19.54 17.81
C ALA A 63 5.18 -19.23 19.32
N GLY A 64 4.67 -20.06 20.23
CA GLY A 64 4.88 -19.93 21.68
C GLY A 64 3.76 -19.20 22.44
N VAL A 65 2.64 -18.87 21.80
CA VAL A 65 1.47 -18.30 22.48
C VAL A 65 0.73 -19.40 23.23
N SER A 66 0.45 -19.22 24.52
CA SER A 66 -0.35 -20.19 25.26
C SER A 66 -1.79 -20.25 24.71
N GLY A 67 -2.40 -21.45 24.67
CA GLY A 67 -3.77 -21.61 24.17
C GLY A 67 -4.78 -20.77 24.96
N SER A 68 -4.63 -20.69 26.29
CA SER A 68 -5.49 -19.87 27.15
C SER A 68 -5.32 -18.38 26.89
N THR A 69 -4.10 -17.92 26.58
CA THR A 69 -3.86 -16.54 26.14
C THR A 69 -4.57 -16.27 24.82
N TYR A 70 -4.40 -17.15 23.82
CA TYR A 70 -5.06 -16.99 22.53
C TYR A 70 -6.58 -16.89 22.70
N ASP A 71 -7.19 -17.90 23.33
CA ASP A 71 -8.64 -17.98 23.50
C ASP A 71 -9.18 -16.76 24.27
N ARG A 72 -8.50 -16.33 25.35
CA ARG A 72 -8.90 -15.15 26.14
C ARG A 72 -8.95 -13.87 25.32
N TYR A 73 -7.97 -13.64 24.46
CA TYR A 73 -7.83 -12.39 23.70
C TYR A 73 -8.56 -12.43 22.35
N THR A 74 -8.96 -13.60 21.85
CA THR A 74 -9.66 -13.73 20.56
C THR A 74 -11.16 -14.04 20.67
N GLN A 75 -11.65 -14.56 21.80
CA GLN A 75 -13.03 -15.06 21.96
C GLN A 75 -14.16 -14.09 21.57
N ASN A 76 -13.96 -12.78 21.72
CA ASN A 76 -14.99 -11.75 21.47
C ASN A 76 -14.57 -10.74 20.40
N LEU A 77 -13.57 -11.08 19.58
CA LEU A 77 -13.16 -10.19 18.50
C LEU A 77 -14.22 -10.17 17.40
N THR A 78 -14.44 -8.97 16.88
CA THR A 78 -15.19 -8.71 15.66
C THR A 78 -14.27 -8.08 14.62
N PRO A 79 -14.44 -8.37 13.33
CA PRO A 79 -13.62 -7.74 12.31
C PRO A 79 -13.94 -6.24 12.20
N ASP A 80 -12.90 -5.40 12.16
CA ASP A 80 -13.02 -3.99 11.78
C ASP A 80 -12.70 -3.85 10.29
N TYR A 81 -13.76 -3.74 9.47
CA TYR A 81 -13.60 -3.62 8.02
C TYR A 81 -13.11 -2.25 7.56
N SER A 82 -13.11 -1.22 8.43
CA SER A 82 -12.50 0.08 8.09
C SER A 82 -11.00 -0.04 7.83
N VAL A 83 -10.36 -1.10 8.33
CA VAL A 83 -8.96 -1.42 8.04
C VAL A 83 -8.76 -1.69 6.55
N ILE A 84 -9.71 -2.35 5.88
CA ILE A 84 -9.62 -2.64 4.44
C ILE A 84 -9.77 -1.36 3.63
N ASP A 85 -10.68 -0.47 4.04
CA ASP A 85 -10.83 0.84 3.39
C ASP A 85 -9.54 1.68 3.52
N LYS A 86 -8.94 1.71 4.71
CA LYS A 86 -7.66 2.40 4.96
C LYS A 86 -6.48 1.75 4.22
N LEU A 87 -6.50 0.43 4.04
CA LEU A 87 -5.48 -0.26 3.26
C LEU A 87 -5.56 0.14 1.78
N ASN A 88 -6.76 0.32 1.25
CA ASN A 88 -7.00 0.71 -0.14
C ASN A 88 -6.83 2.22 -0.38
N TYR A 89 -6.95 3.05 0.67
CA TYR A 89 -6.77 4.51 0.59
C TYR A 89 -5.58 4.95 1.43
N GLN A 90 -4.39 4.91 0.83
CA GLN A 90 -3.15 5.37 1.43
C GLN A 90 -2.78 6.74 0.85
N PRO A 91 -2.70 7.80 1.68
CA PRO A 91 -2.38 9.16 1.25
C PRO A 91 -1.09 9.27 0.41
N GLU A 92 -0.12 8.38 0.66
CA GLU A 92 1.14 8.27 -0.07
C GLU A 92 0.94 8.06 -1.59
N PHE A 93 -0.18 7.45 -1.99
CA PHE A 93 -0.48 7.13 -3.39
C PHE A 93 -1.64 7.93 -3.97
N SER A 94 -2.50 8.49 -3.12
CA SER A 94 -3.70 9.22 -3.55
C SER A 94 -3.56 10.74 -3.49
N THR A 95 -2.64 11.26 -2.67
CA THR A 95 -2.52 12.70 -2.40
C THR A 95 -1.41 13.30 -3.27
N PRO A 96 -1.63 14.45 -3.94
CA PRO A 96 -0.57 15.15 -4.65
C PRO A 96 0.63 15.40 -3.75
N ILE A 97 1.84 15.20 -4.28
CA ILE A 97 3.06 15.15 -3.46
C ILE A 97 3.26 16.37 -2.54
N TRP A 98 2.91 17.57 -3.00
CA TRP A 98 3.04 18.80 -2.21
C TRP A 98 1.99 18.91 -1.10
N ASP A 99 0.77 18.44 -1.36
CA ASP A 99 -0.28 18.38 -0.34
C ASP A 99 0.08 17.33 0.73
N TYR A 100 0.72 16.23 0.33
CA TYR A 100 1.23 15.22 1.25
C TYR A 100 2.34 15.80 2.15
N LEU A 101 3.37 16.42 1.55
CA LEU A 101 4.51 16.97 2.31
C LEU A 101 4.11 18.13 3.22
N SER A 102 3.26 19.04 2.76
CA SER A 102 2.80 20.18 3.56
C SER A 102 2.00 19.75 4.80
N GLY A 103 1.29 18.61 4.71
CA GLY A 103 0.60 18.01 5.85
C GLY A 103 1.51 17.27 6.84
N LEU A 104 2.81 17.09 6.54
CA LEU A 104 3.77 16.36 7.38
C LEU A 104 4.92 17.24 7.89
N VAL A 105 5.28 18.29 7.15
CA VAL A 105 6.41 19.17 7.46
C VAL A 105 5.88 20.59 7.69
N ASP A 106 5.66 20.92 8.96
CA ASP A 106 5.23 22.24 9.40
C ASP A 106 6.07 22.72 10.60
N GLU A 107 5.92 24.01 10.94
CA GLU A 107 6.69 24.64 12.02
C GLU A 107 6.35 24.06 13.40
N GLU A 108 5.10 23.68 13.64
CA GLU A 108 4.65 23.11 14.91
C GLU A 108 5.35 21.77 15.18
N ARG A 109 5.36 20.88 14.19
CA ARG A 109 6.04 19.58 14.25
C ARG A 109 7.54 19.73 14.39
N VAL A 110 8.16 20.71 13.72
CA VAL A 110 9.61 20.98 13.88
C VAL A 110 9.90 21.46 15.30
N ALA A 111 9.09 22.37 15.85
CA ALA A 111 9.26 22.85 17.22
C ALA A 111 9.07 21.73 18.24
N LEU A 112 8.02 20.93 18.09
CA LEU A 112 7.76 19.76 18.93
C LEU A 112 8.89 18.73 18.82
N GLY A 113 9.40 18.48 17.61
CA GLY A 113 10.54 17.60 17.38
C GLY A 113 11.79 18.04 18.14
N LYS A 114 12.14 19.34 18.09
CA LYS A 114 13.26 19.91 18.85
C LYS A 114 13.06 19.77 20.36
N GLN A 115 11.84 20.01 20.85
CA GLN A 115 11.51 19.81 22.25
C GLN A 115 11.68 18.34 22.68
N LYS A 116 11.19 17.40 21.86
CA LYS A 116 11.31 15.95 22.13
C LYS A 116 12.75 15.46 22.04
N LEU A 117 13.54 16.00 21.12
CA LEU A 117 14.97 15.73 21.03
C LEU A 117 15.70 16.14 22.32
N ALA A 118 15.40 17.32 22.87
CA ALA A 118 15.97 17.76 24.14
C ALA A 118 15.48 16.90 25.31
N GLN A 119 14.17 16.61 25.37
CA GLN A 119 13.55 15.80 26.42
C GLN A 119 14.13 14.38 26.49
N HIS A 120 14.40 13.75 25.34
CA HIS A 120 14.81 12.34 25.25
C HIS A 120 16.27 12.14 24.88
N ARG A 121 17.10 13.19 25.01
CA ARG A 121 18.50 13.23 24.53
C ARG A 121 19.30 11.99 24.92
N ASP A 122 19.24 11.56 26.18
CA ASP A 122 20.07 10.44 26.65
C ASP A 122 19.63 9.10 26.04
N VAL A 123 18.33 8.89 25.86
CA VAL A 123 17.78 7.68 25.22
C VAL A 123 18.15 7.66 23.74
N LEU A 124 17.99 8.80 23.06
CA LEU A 124 18.31 8.95 21.65
C LEU A 124 19.81 8.77 21.39
N ASN A 125 20.67 9.32 22.27
CA ASN A 125 22.12 9.11 22.20
C ASN A 125 22.51 7.63 22.37
N ARG A 126 21.84 6.87 23.23
CA ARG A 126 22.08 5.41 23.35
C ARG A 126 21.59 4.67 22.12
N ALA A 127 20.41 5.02 21.60
CA ALA A 127 19.83 4.37 20.43
C ALA A 127 20.64 4.62 19.15
N SER A 128 21.39 5.73 19.06
CA SER A 128 22.24 6.04 17.90
C SER A 128 23.63 5.40 17.95
N GLN A 129 23.93 4.55 18.93
CA GLN A 129 25.22 3.87 19.08
C GLN A 129 25.26 2.48 18.43
N VAL A 130 24.26 2.13 17.62
CA VAL A 130 24.19 0.84 16.91
C VAL A 130 25.24 0.74 15.80
#